data_AF-A0A841DPS6-F1
#
_entry.id   AF-A0A841DPS6-F1
#
_cell.length_a   1.000
_cell.length_b   1.000
_cell.length_c   1.000
_cell.angle_alpha   90.00
_cell.angle_beta   90.00
_cell.angle_gamma   90.00
#
_symmetry.space_group_name_H-M   'P 1'
#
loop_
_entity.id
_entity.type
_entity.pdbx_description
1 polymer ?
#
loop_
_entity_poly.entity_id
_entity_poly.type
_entity_poly.pdbx_seq_one_letter_code
_entity_poly.pdbx_strand_id
1 'polypeptide(L)'
;MTDELWSVVAPLLPSFSSRPQGGGTAPIEARTVFTAVVYVLTSDCAWRQLPPAFSISQATAHRHFHSWTKAGLWSRLRRSARAGGDRCEPAWVLEIVTAALARSGTADRKA
;
A
#
# COMPACT_ATOMS: atom_id res chain seq x y z
N MET A 1 6.12 -6.15 -8.71
CA MET A 1 6.22 -6.41 -7.25
C MET A 1 6.99 -7.71 -7.06
N THR A 2 8.18 -7.66 -6.45
CA THR A 2 8.99 -8.86 -6.18
C THR A 2 8.43 -9.67 -5.01
N ASP A 3 8.72 -10.97 -4.95
CA ASP A 3 8.26 -11.85 -3.86
C ASP A 3 8.91 -11.52 -2.53
N GLU A 4 10.18 -11.09 -2.54
CA GLU A 4 10.90 -10.64 -1.35
C GLU A 4 10.20 -9.45 -0.68
N LEU A 5 9.85 -8.44 -1.48
CA LEU A 5 9.09 -7.28 -1.00
C LEU A 5 7.75 -7.72 -0.40
N TRP A 6 7.04 -8.58 -1.13
CA TRP A 6 5.76 -9.10 -0.68
C TRP A 6 5.85 -9.88 0.63
N SER A 7 6.92 -10.66 0.85
CA SER A 7 7.14 -11.41 2.09
C SER A 7 7.25 -10.53 3.33
N VAL A 8 7.78 -9.31 3.17
CA VAL A 8 7.89 -8.31 4.26
C VAL A 8 6.56 -7.60 4.49
N VAL A 9 5.81 -7.30 3.43
CA VAL A 9 4.57 -6.50 3.50
C VAL A 9 3.36 -7.34 3.91
N ALA A 10 3.22 -8.55 3.35
CA ALA A 10 2.07 -9.43 3.58
C ALA A 10 1.69 -9.59 5.07
N PRO A 11 2.62 -9.83 6.02
CA PRO A 11 2.28 -9.96 7.44
C PRO A 11 1.93 -8.63 8.12
N LEU A 12 2.27 -7.49 7.52
CA LEU A 12 2.01 -6.16 8.08
C LEU A 12 0.66 -5.59 7.63
N LEU A 13 0.11 -6.11 6.53
CA LEU A 13 -1.17 -5.66 6.01
C LEU A 13 -2.26 -5.95 7.04
N PRO A 14 -3.10 -4.96 7.39
CA PRO A 14 -4.26 -5.23 8.22
C PRO A 14 -5.13 -6.25 7.52
N SER A 15 -5.57 -7.27 8.26
CA SER A 15 -6.49 -8.28 7.76
C SER A 15 -7.77 -7.61 7.28
N PHE A 16 -7.96 -7.50 5.96
CA PHE A 16 -9.28 -7.22 5.41
C PHE A 16 -10.05 -8.53 5.49
N SER A 17 -10.71 -8.79 6.63
CA SER A 17 -11.61 -9.93 6.71
C SER A 17 -12.73 -9.69 5.71
N SER A 18 -12.94 -10.65 4.81
CA SER A 18 -14.21 -10.76 4.06
C SER A 18 -15.35 -10.59 5.05
N ARG A 19 -16.27 -9.66 4.76
CA ARG A 19 -17.42 -9.41 5.63
C ARG A 19 -18.19 -10.74 5.77
N PRO A 20 -18.56 -11.19 6.98
CA PRO A 20 -19.23 -12.48 7.19
C PRO A 20 -20.62 -12.58 6.54
N GLN A 21 -21.18 -11.45 6.10
CA GLN A 21 -22.41 -11.37 5.35
C GLN A 21 -22.12 -11.73 3.89
N GLY A 22 -22.16 -13.02 3.58
CA GLY A 22 -21.94 -13.58 2.23
C GLY A 22 -22.69 -12.76 1.18
N GLY A 23 -21.92 -12.12 0.29
CA GLY A 23 -22.42 -11.09 -0.61
C GLY A 23 -21.39 -10.00 -0.82
N GLY A 24 -20.27 -10.33 -1.45
CA GLY A 24 -19.21 -9.38 -1.77
C GLY A 24 -18.33 -9.90 -2.90
N THR A 25 -17.89 -8.98 -3.76
CA THR A 25 -16.88 -9.21 -4.81
C THR A 25 -15.74 -10.07 -4.25
N ALA A 26 -15.28 -11.05 -5.04
CA ALA A 26 -14.21 -11.98 -4.67
C ALA A 26 -13.05 -11.25 -3.96
N PRO A 27 -12.40 -11.89 -2.97
CA PRO A 27 -11.27 -11.30 -2.26
C PRO A 27 -10.28 -10.76 -3.29
N ILE A 28 -10.16 -9.44 -3.38
CA ILE A 28 -9.16 -8.85 -4.26
C ILE A 28 -7.81 -9.22 -3.67
N GLU A 29 -6.93 -9.79 -4.49
CA GLU A 29 -5.61 -10.21 -4.04
C GLU A 29 -4.90 -9.02 -3.40
N ALA A 30 -4.58 -9.15 -2.11
CA ALA A 30 -3.97 -8.06 -1.33
C ALA A 30 -2.68 -7.56 -1.97
N ARG A 31 -1.95 -8.45 -2.67
CA ARG A 31 -0.77 -8.14 -3.46
C ARG A 31 -1.07 -7.20 -4.63
N THR A 32 -2.16 -7.42 -5.34
CA THR A 32 -2.60 -6.59 -6.47
C THR A 32 -2.97 -5.20 -5.99
N VAL A 33 -3.73 -5.09 -4.90
CA VAL A 33 -4.07 -3.79 -4.29
C VAL A 33 -2.81 -3.06 -3.83
N PHE A 34 -1.91 -3.77 -3.15
CA PHE A 34 -0.66 -3.18 -2.67
C PHE A 34 0.22 -2.73 -3.83
N THR A 35 0.32 -3.50 -4.90
CA THR A 35 1.08 -3.13 -6.11
C THR A 35 0.52 -1.88 -6.78
N ALA A 36 -0.80 -1.80 -6.92
CA ALA A 36 -1.45 -0.62 -7.48
C ALA A 36 -1.23 0.64 -6.62
N VAL A 37 -1.30 0.52 -5.29
CA VAL A 37 -1.02 1.63 -4.37
C VAL A 37 0.44 2.06 -4.49
N VAL A 38 1.38 1.12 -4.45
CA VAL A 38 2.81 1.41 -4.61
C VAL A 38 3.08 2.11 -5.94
N TYR A 39 2.50 1.65 -7.04
CA TYR A 39 2.64 2.29 -8.35
C TYR A 39 2.24 3.76 -8.32
N VAL A 40 1.09 4.08 -7.71
CA VAL A 40 0.60 5.47 -7.59
C VAL A 40 1.53 6.31 -6.71
N LEU A 41 2.10 5.72 -5.67
CA LEU A 41 3.02 6.41 -4.75
C LEU A 41 4.36 6.72 -5.42
N THR A 42 5.00 5.74 -6.06
CA THR A 42 6.33 5.90 -6.65
C THR A 42 6.30 6.70 -7.96
N SER A 43 5.21 6.62 -8.71
CA SER A 43 5.05 7.39 -9.97
C SER A 43 4.52 8.81 -9.75
N ASP A 44 4.16 9.17 -8.51
CA ASP A 44 3.46 10.40 -8.13
C ASP A 44 2.23 10.74 -8.99
N CYS A 45 1.61 9.73 -9.61
CA CYS A 45 0.49 9.96 -10.51
C CYS A 45 -0.80 10.19 -9.71
N ALA A 46 -1.80 10.83 -10.34
CA ALA A 46 -3.12 10.91 -9.72
C ALA A 46 -3.74 9.51 -9.61
N TRP A 47 -4.58 9.25 -8.60
CA TRP A 47 -5.34 7.99 -8.50
C TRP A 47 -6.16 7.71 -9.78
N ARG A 48 -6.57 8.76 -10.50
CA ARG A 48 -7.26 8.71 -11.79
C ARG A 48 -6.44 8.16 -12.95
N GLN A 49 -5.12 8.12 -12.79
CA GLN A 49 -4.17 7.60 -13.77
C GLN A 49 -3.75 6.16 -13.44
N LEU A 50 -4.38 5.51 -12.46
CA LEU A 50 -4.13 4.10 -12.18
C LEU A 50 -4.47 3.26 -13.42
N PRO A 51 -3.52 2.50 -13.98
CA PRO A 51 -3.76 1.67 -15.15
C PRO A 51 -4.86 0.63 -14.90
N PRO A 52 -5.74 0.37 -15.89
CA PRO A 52 -6.77 -0.66 -15.78
C PRO A 52 -6.18 -2.08 -15.68
N ALA A 53 -4.91 -2.26 -16.01
CA ALA A 53 -4.17 -3.53 -15.92
C ALA A 53 -4.11 -4.13 -14.49
N PHE A 54 -4.32 -3.31 -13.45
CA PHE A 54 -4.37 -3.81 -12.08
C PHE A 54 -5.70 -4.47 -11.70
N SER A 55 -6.70 -4.48 -12.60
CA SER A 55 -8.03 -5.09 -12.37
C SER A 55 -8.74 -4.62 -11.10
N ILE A 56 -8.37 -3.46 -10.57
CA ILE A 56 -8.99 -2.83 -9.39
C ILE A 56 -9.45 -1.42 -9.72
N SER A 57 -10.49 -0.97 -9.02
CA SER A 57 -10.93 0.41 -9.14
C SER A 57 -9.98 1.37 -8.43
N GLN A 58 -9.88 2.58 -8.95
CA GLN A 58 -9.14 3.69 -8.33
C GLN A 58 -9.64 3.98 -6.91
N ALA A 59 -10.96 3.90 -6.71
CA ALA A 59 -11.60 4.08 -5.42
C ALA A 59 -11.19 2.98 -4.42
N THR A 60 -11.07 1.73 -4.89
CA THR A 60 -10.57 0.61 -4.07
C THR A 60 -9.14 0.87 -3.61
N ALA A 61 -8.24 1.23 -4.53
CA ALA A 61 -6.85 1.52 -4.21
C ALA A 61 -6.73 2.68 -3.20
N HIS A 62 -7.47 3.77 -3.42
CA HIS A 62 -7.46 4.93 -2.53
C HIS A 62 -7.99 4.60 -1.12
N ARG A 63 -9.08 3.83 -1.02
CA ARG A 63 -9.62 3.37 0.28
C ARG A 63 -8.62 2.52 1.07
N HIS A 64 -7.91 1.62 0.38
CA HIS A 64 -6.87 0.80 1.01
C HIS A 64 -5.70 1.65 1.46
N PHE A 65 -5.20 2.56 0.61
CA PHE A 65 -4.15 3.50 0.99
C PHE A 65 -4.53 4.29 2.25
N HIS A 66 -5.74 4.85 2.30
CA HIS A 66 -6.20 5.61 3.46
C HIS A 66 -6.30 4.73 4.72
N SER A 67 -6.89 3.53 4.59
CA SER A 67 -7.00 2.56 5.68
C SER A 67 -5.62 2.14 6.23
N TRP A 68 -4.67 1.85 5.35
CA TRP A 68 -3.29 1.49 5.70
C TRP A 68 -2.52 2.62 6.35
N THR A 69 -2.70 3.84 5.84
CA THR A 69 -2.10 5.04 6.42
C THR A 69 -2.61 5.24 7.85
N LYS A 70 -3.93 5.14 8.07
CA LYS A 70 -4.53 5.23 9.41
C LYS A 70 -4.09 4.09 10.33
N ALA A 71 -3.89 2.89 9.80
CA ALA A 71 -3.38 1.74 10.54
C ALA A 71 -1.87 1.81 10.84
N GLY A 72 -1.17 2.83 10.33
CA GLY A 72 0.28 3.00 10.52
C GLY A 72 1.12 1.98 9.76
N LEU A 73 0.63 1.44 8.64
CA LEU A 73 1.32 0.44 7.82
C LEU A 73 2.74 0.90 7.45
N TRP A 74 2.87 2.14 6.96
CA TRP A 74 4.14 2.69 6.47
C TRP A 74 5.22 2.73 7.57
N SER A 75 4.83 3.11 8.79
CA SER A 75 5.73 3.10 9.95
C SER A 75 6.13 1.69 10.37
N ARG A 76 5.22 0.71 10.26
CA ARG A 76 5.51 -0.71 10.53
C ARG A 76 6.43 -1.31 9.46
N LEU A 77 6.22 -0.95 8.20
CA LEU A 77 7.06 -1.36 7.08
C LEU A 77 8.50 -0.88 7.27
N ARG A 78 8.69 0.41 7.56
CA ARG A 78 10.02 0.98 7.87
C ARG A 78 10.72 0.28 9.04
N ARG A 79 9.98 -0.05 10.11
CA ARG A 79 10.54 -0.78 11.26
C ARG A 79 10.93 -2.21 10.91
N SER A 80 10.09 -2.93 10.17
CA SER A 80 10.34 -4.33 9.80
C SER A 80 11.53 -4.45 8.86
N ALA A 81 11.68 -3.52 7.93
CA ALA A 81 12.85 -3.45 7.05
C ALA A 81 14.17 -3.26 7.81
N ARG A 82 14.17 -2.48 8.90
CA ARG A 82 15.35 -2.29 9.77
C ARG A 82 15.64 -3.48 10.69
N ALA A 83 14.62 -4.25 11.04
CA ALA A 83 14.75 -5.42 11.89
C ALA A 83 15.34 -6.64 11.16
N GLY A 84 15.35 -6.63 9.81
CA GLY A 84 15.82 -7.73 8.95
C GLY A 84 17.33 -8.02 8.99
N GLY A 85 18.09 -7.48 9.93
CA GLY A 85 19.50 -7.85 10.17
C GLY A 85 20.52 -7.27 9.19
N ASP A 86 20.11 -6.84 8.00
CA ASP A 86 20.99 -6.13 7.07
C ASP A 86 20.99 -4.63 7.39
N ARG A 87 22.19 -4.06 7.59
CA ARG A 87 22.38 -2.67 8.08
C ARG A 87 21.94 -1.59 7.10
N CYS A 88 21.37 -1.94 5.96
CA CYS A 88 20.93 -1.02 4.94
C CYS A 88 19.41 -1.18 4.74
N GLU A 89 18.65 -0.12 5.02
CA GLU A 89 17.24 -0.08 4.64
C GLU A 89 17.15 -0.28 3.12
N PRO A 90 16.38 -1.26 2.61
CA PRO A 90 16.26 -1.47 1.19
C PRO A 90 15.76 -0.18 0.52
N ALA A 91 16.41 0.27 -0.56
CA ALA A 91 16.07 1.53 -1.21
C ALA A 91 14.57 1.62 -1.57
N TRP A 92 13.96 0.49 -1.93
CA TRP A 92 12.53 0.39 -2.23
C TRP A 92 11.63 0.69 -1.01
N VAL A 93 12.05 0.35 0.22
CA VAL A 93 11.27 0.65 1.44
C VAL A 93 11.24 2.14 1.68
N LEU A 94 12.41 2.77 1.59
CA LEU A 94 12.56 4.20 1.83
C LEU A 94 11.77 5.01 0.80
N GLU A 95 11.82 4.61 -0.47
CA GLU A 95 11.06 5.23 -1.56
C GLU A 95 9.55 5.15 -1.29
N ILE A 96 9.02 3.95 -1.04
CA ILE A 96 7.58 3.75 -0.79
C ILE A 96 7.13 4.52 0.45
N VAL A 97 7.87 4.43 1.57
CA VAL A 97 7.48 5.09 2.83
C VAL A 97 7.56 6.60 2.68
N THR A 98 8.59 7.13 2.03
CA THR A 98 8.71 8.58 1.80
C THR A 98 7.58 9.10 0.92
N ALA A 99 7.29 8.42 -0.19
CA ALA A 99 6.18 8.77 -1.07
C ALA A 99 4.82 8.68 -0.37
N ALA A 100 4.58 7.60 0.41
CA ALA A 100 3.37 7.43 1.19
C ALA A 100 3.17 8.56 2.20
N LEU A 101 4.23 8.93 2.94
CA LEU A 101 4.18 9.99 3.94
C LEU A 101 3.95 11.36 3.29
N ALA A 102 4.66 11.67 2.20
CA ALA A 102 4.47 12.91 1.43
C ALA A 102 3.03 13.05 0.93
N ARG A 103 2.44 11.96 0.42
CA ARG A 103 1.05 11.93 -0.06
C ARG A 103 0.01 11.98 1.06
N SER A 104 0.33 11.42 2.23
CA SER A 104 -0.54 11.50 3.41
C SER A 104 -0.60 12.90 4.03
N GLY A 105 0.51 13.65 4.01
CA GLY A 105 0.58 15.02 4.49
C GLY A 105 0.01 16.07 3.52
N THR A 106 -0.09 15.74 2.23
CA THR A 106 -0.73 16.62 1.22
C THR A 106 -2.24 16.41 1.10
N ALA A 107 -2.79 15.34 1.68
CA ALA A 107 -4.23 15.08 1.71
C ALA A 107 -5.03 16.13 2.51
N ASP A 108 -4.37 17.00 3.29
CA ASP A 108 -4.99 18.09 4.05
C ASP A 108 -5.13 19.40 3.25
N ARG A 109 -4.59 19.50 2.02
CA ARG A 109 -4.54 20.75 1.25
C ARG A 109 -5.43 20.77 -0.01
N LYS A 110 -6.64 20.23 0.09
CA LYS A 110 -7.77 20.56 -0.81
C LYS A 110 -9.09 20.44 -0.05
N ALA A 111 -9.46 21.52 0.64
CA ALA A 111 -10.84 21.90 0.91
C ALA A 111 -11.17 23.12 0.04
#